data_AF-X6LY80-F1
#
_entry.id   AF-X6LY80-F1
#
_cell.length_a   1.000
_cell.length_b   1.000
_cell.length_c   1.000
_cell.angle_alpha   90.00
_cell.angle_beta   90.00
_cell.angle_gamma   90.00
#
_symmetry.space_group_name_H-M   'P 1'
#
loop_
_entity.id
_entity.type
_entity.pdbx_description
1 polymer ?
#
loop_
_entity_poly.entity_id
_entity_poly.type
_entity_poly.pdbx_seq_one_letter_code
_entity_poly.pdbx_strand_id
1 'polypeptide(L)'
;MATTDQIFQTLKELTIQLIKSQCVLHKHGIIICYVILWGHCVVKLIYNNKDINQITLLCFGGHYKHTLLMKYISVWDNVSKANHQNELITLTDNNNSIINIEKDYNNYHVMLAVLGGVNNNLLFINYYPHYINNNLPTKDNETIFDHCLIKISYEEMLFFYSKSSILIKYDEYSNQFYFNHIKIYDQLSKSGHYGYVYVDSMVLLFGECSDITSTK
;
A
#
# COMPACT_ATOMS: atom_id res chain seq x y z
N MET A 1 -25.44 -16.13 -14.53
CA MET A 1 -24.85 -14.88 -15.07
C MET A 1 -25.14 -13.79 -14.06
N ALA A 2 -24.13 -13.36 -13.32
CA ALA A 2 -24.25 -12.22 -12.41
C ALA A 2 -24.31 -10.93 -13.23
N THR A 3 -25.31 -10.09 -12.99
CA THR A 3 -25.42 -8.77 -13.64
C THR A 3 -24.43 -7.79 -13.03
N THR A 4 -23.92 -6.86 -13.84
CA THR A 4 -22.76 -5.99 -13.58
C THR A 4 -22.87 -5.07 -12.36
N ASP A 5 -24.07 -4.82 -11.84
CA ASP A 5 -24.29 -4.09 -10.57
C ASP A 5 -23.87 -4.89 -9.32
N GLN A 6 -23.48 -6.17 -9.47
CA GLN A 6 -23.03 -7.01 -8.35
C GLN A 6 -21.52 -6.94 -8.07
N ILE A 7 -20.71 -6.30 -8.92
CA ILE A 7 -19.23 -6.34 -8.81
C ILE A 7 -18.70 -5.21 -7.91
N PHE A 8 -19.40 -4.07 -7.83
CA PHE A 8 -19.01 -2.93 -7.02
C PHE A 8 -20.18 -2.47 -6.16
N GLN A 9 -19.95 -2.36 -4.84
CA GLN A 9 -20.93 -1.84 -3.89
C GLN A 9 -20.40 -0.55 -3.28
N THR A 10 -21.16 0.54 -3.44
CA THR A 10 -20.88 1.78 -2.71
C THR A 10 -21.38 1.65 -1.27
N LEU A 11 -20.46 1.82 -0.31
CA LEU A 11 -20.79 1.85 1.11
C LEU A 11 -21.14 3.29 1.55
N LYS A 12 -21.80 3.43 2.71
CA LYS A 12 -22.11 4.73 3.29
C LYS A 12 -20.83 5.54 3.53
N GLU A 13 -20.87 6.84 3.22
CA GLU A 13 -19.73 7.74 3.42
C GLU A 13 -19.24 7.76 4.87
N LEU A 14 -17.91 7.82 5.02
CA LEU A 14 -17.26 8.00 6.31
C LEU A 14 -17.35 9.47 6.74
N THR A 15 -17.54 9.71 8.04
CA THR A 15 -17.60 11.07 8.63
C THR A 15 -16.29 11.85 8.48
N ILE A 16 -15.17 11.15 8.21
CA ILE A 16 -13.84 11.73 8.04
C ILE A 16 -13.33 11.37 6.64
N GLN A 17 -12.87 12.37 5.88
CA GLN A 17 -12.22 12.15 4.59
C GLN A 17 -10.81 11.58 4.79
N LEU A 18 -10.54 10.42 4.17
CA LEU A 18 -9.28 9.70 4.28
C LEU A 18 -8.47 9.78 2.97
N ILE A 19 -8.03 10.98 2.62
CA ILE A 19 -7.34 11.26 1.35
C ILE A 19 -5.91 10.68 1.40
N LYS A 20 -5.49 9.96 0.36
CA LYS A 20 -4.14 9.33 0.22
C LYS A 20 -3.69 8.50 1.41
N SER A 21 -4.63 7.91 2.15
CA SER A 21 -4.32 7.18 3.38
C SER A 21 -3.80 5.77 3.07
N GLN A 22 -2.63 5.42 3.60
CA GLN A 22 -2.16 4.04 3.60
C GLN A 22 -2.80 3.27 4.75
N CYS A 23 -3.19 2.03 4.47
CA CYS A 23 -3.97 1.23 5.39
C CYS A 23 -3.35 -0.15 5.59
N VAL A 24 -3.32 -0.60 6.83
CA VAL A 24 -2.84 -1.94 7.20
C VAL A 24 -3.93 -2.68 7.96
N LEU A 25 -4.32 -3.86 7.48
CA LEU A 25 -5.29 -4.71 8.17
C LEU A 25 -4.64 -5.48 9.33
N HIS A 26 -5.24 -5.39 10.51
CA HIS A 26 -4.86 -6.17 11.69
C HIS A 26 -6.06 -6.60 12.51
N LYS A 27 -6.21 -7.91 12.71
CA LYS A 27 -7.38 -8.52 13.35
C LYS A 27 -8.66 -8.05 12.65
N HIS A 28 -9.58 -7.45 13.40
CA HIS A 28 -10.86 -6.93 12.92
C HIS A 28 -10.80 -5.42 12.63
N GLY A 29 -9.61 -4.82 12.63
CA GLY A 29 -9.41 -3.38 12.49
C GLY A 29 -8.54 -3.01 11.30
N ILE A 30 -8.77 -1.81 10.77
CA ILE A 30 -7.92 -1.17 9.76
C ILE A 30 -7.09 -0.11 10.49
N ILE A 31 -5.77 -0.25 10.45
CA ILE A 31 -4.83 0.79 10.88
C ILE A 31 -4.72 1.76 9.71
N ILE A 32 -5.24 2.96 9.89
CA ILE A 32 -5.11 4.04 8.92
C ILE A 32 -3.89 4.86 9.31
N CYS A 33 -2.85 4.82 8.49
CA CYS A 33 -1.69 5.69 8.65
C CYS A 33 -2.04 7.07 8.08
N TYR A 34 -2.66 7.90 8.92
CA TYR A 34 -2.90 9.32 8.65
C TYR A 34 -1.60 10.10 8.81
N VAL A 35 -0.70 9.92 7.86
CA VAL A 35 0.57 10.63 7.86
C VAL A 35 0.62 11.41 6.56
N ILE A 36 0.36 12.72 6.65
CA ILE A 36 0.55 13.70 5.57
C ILE A 36 2.06 13.88 5.37
N LEU A 37 2.80 12.82 5.07
CA LEU A 37 4.20 12.90 4.73
C LEU A 37 4.37 12.23 3.37
N TRP A 38 4.58 13.06 2.36
CA TRP A 38 4.83 12.60 1.00
C TRP A 38 6.00 11.62 0.99
N GLY A 39 5.82 10.49 0.31
CA GLY A 39 6.89 9.51 0.10
C GLY A 39 7.12 8.52 1.26
N HIS A 40 6.29 8.50 2.30
CA HIS A 40 6.36 7.42 3.29
C HIS A 40 5.53 6.22 2.84
N CYS A 41 6.03 5.02 3.12
CA CYS A 41 5.36 3.75 2.92
C CYS A 41 5.32 2.96 4.23
N VAL A 42 4.18 2.32 4.51
CA VAL A 42 4.00 1.43 5.66
C VAL A 42 3.59 0.06 5.18
N VAL A 43 4.36 -0.96 5.57
CA VAL A 43 4.13 -2.35 5.19
C VAL A 43 4.10 -3.22 6.44
N LYS A 44 3.12 -4.13 6.51
CA LYS A 44 3.04 -5.12 7.59
C LYS A 44 4.02 -6.25 7.33
N LEU A 45 4.97 -6.46 8.24
CA LEU A 45 5.87 -7.61 8.21
C LEU A 45 5.15 -8.85 8.72
N ILE A 46 5.24 -9.94 7.96
CA ILE A 46 4.67 -11.25 8.31
C ILE A 46 5.84 -12.20 8.57
N TYR A 47 6.24 -12.32 9.83
CA TYR A 47 7.13 -13.38 10.32
C TYR A 47 6.41 -14.20 11.39
N ASN A 48 6.99 -15.35 11.77
CA ASN A 48 6.48 -16.26 12.80
C ASN A 48 6.37 -15.58 14.17
N ASN A 49 5.41 -14.67 14.32
CA ASN A 49 5.17 -13.95 15.54
C ASN A 49 4.34 -14.86 16.46
N LYS A 50 4.95 -15.26 17.58
CA LYS A 50 4.27 -16.09 18.58
C LYS A 50 3.12 -15.35 19.27
N ASP A 51 3.14 -14.03 19.22
CA ASP A 51 2.12 -13.15 19.78
C ASP A 51 1.13 -12.70 18.70
N ILE A 52 -0.08 -13.26 18.74
CA ILE A 52 -1.19 -12.93 17.83
C ILE A 52 -1.71 -11.50 18.00
N ASN A 53 -1.40 -10.85 19.13
CA ASN A 53 -1.87 -9.51 19.45
C ASN A 53 -0.92 -8.40 18.97
N GLN A 54 0.27 -8.78 18.52
CA GLN A 54 1.28 -7.86 18.04
C GLN A 54 1.56 -8.11 16.56
N ILE A 55 1.68 -7.02 15.80
CA ILE A 55 2.26 -7.05 14.46
C ILE A 55 3.51 -6.19 14.45
N THR A 56 4.29 -6.33 13.40
CA THR A 56 5.36 -5.39 13.13
C THR A 56 5.11 -4.68 11.82
N LEU A 57 5.18 -3.36 11.88
CA LEU A 57 5.12 -2.49 10.73
C LEU A 57 6.53 -2.05 10.36
N LEU A 58 6.84 -2.11 9.08
CA LEU A 58 8.00 -1.48 8.46
C LEU A 58 7.52 -0.17 7.85
N CYS A 59 7.99 0.94 8.40
CA CYS A 59 7.68 2.28 7.92
C CYS A 59 8.95 2.84 7.28
N PHE A 60 8.91 3.24 6.02
CA PHE A 60 10.10 3.76 5.36
C PHE A 60 9.80 4.87 4.38
N GLY A 61 10.82 5.69 4.15
CA GLY A 61 10.83 6.77 3.19
C GLY A 61 10.59 8.16 3.76
N GLY A 62 10.05 9.03 2.91
CA GLY A 62 9.91 10.46 3.16
C GLY A 62 11.19 11.26 3.00
N HIS A 63 11.12 12.55 3.35
CA HIS A 63 12.22 13.50 3.12
C HIS A 63 13.57 13.05 3.71
N TYR A 64 13.54 12.42 4.89
CA TYR A 64 14.72 11.97 5.58
C TYR A 64 15.08 10.51 5.30
N LYS A 65 14.35 9.84 4.39
CA LYS A 65 14.60 8.46 3.96
C LYS A 65 14.75 7.49 5.14
N HIS A 66 13.91 7.69 6.16
CA HIS A 66 14.00 6.87 7.36
C HIS A 66 13.56 5.46 7.05
N THR A 67 14.14 4.47 7.73
CA THR A 67 13.60 3.11 7.78
C THR A 67 13.40 2.76 9.24
N LEU A 68 12.14 2.56 9.61
CA LEU A 68 11.67 2.41 10.98
C LEU A 68 10.87 1.12 11.11
N LEU A 69 10.95 0.50 12.28
CA LEU A 69 10.07 -0.57 12.70
C LEU A 69 9.14 -0.09 13.79
N MET A 70 7.93 -0.62 13.83
CA MET A 70 7.01 -0.44 14.94
C MET A 70 6.39 -1.77 15.32
N LYS A 71 6.57 -2.18 16.57
CA LYS A 71 5.79 -3.28 17.14
C LYS A 71 4.45 -2.73 17.58
N TYR A 72 3.42 -2.96 16.78
CA TYR A 72 2.08 -2.47 17.03
C TYR A 72 1.24 -3.50 17.77
N ILE A 73 0.62 -3.07 18.86
CA ILE A 73 -0.47 -3.75 19.57
C ILE A 73 -1.70 -2.85 19.41
N SER A 74 -2.85 -3.47 19.12
CA SER A 74 -4.10 -2.73 18.98
C SER A 74 -4.41 -1.94 20.24
N VAL A 75 -4.69 -0.65 20.07
CA VAL A 75 -5.10 0.23 21.17
C VAL A 75 -6.47 -0.16 21.76
N TRP A 76 -7.19 -1.03 21.08
CA TRP A 76 -8.48 -1.58 21.50
C TRP A 76 -8.35 -2.90 22.27
N ASP A 77 -7.18 -3.53 22.29
CA ASP A 77 -6.97 -4.74 23.08
C ASP A 77 -6.73 -4.38 24.56
N ASN A 78 -7.34 -5.13 25.48
CA ASN A 78 -7.16 -4.98 26.93
C ASN A 78 -5.82 -5.58 27.44
N VAL A 79 -4.73 -5.42 26.69
CA VAL A 79 -3.41 -5.85 27.14
C VAL A 79 -2.87 -4.79 28.11
N SER A 80 -2.30 -5.21 29.24
CA SER A 80 -1.71 -4.30 30.22
C SER A 80 -0.77 -3.30 29.52
N LYS A 81 -1.10 -2.00 29.62
CA LYS A 81 -0.34 -0.90 29.02
C LYS A 81 1.02 -0.80 29.70
N ALA A 82 1.98 -1.61 29.28
CA ALA A 82 3.37 -1.39 29.61
C ALA A 82 3.81 -0.07 28.95
N ASN A 83 4.67 0.69 29.63
CA ASN A 83 5.24 1.91 29.05
C ASN A 83 6.01 1.57 27.76
N HIS A 84 5.96 2.45 26.76
CA HIS A 84 6.67 2.35 25.46
C HIS A 84 6.10 1.36 24.41
N GLN A 85 4.78 1.13 24.38
CA GLN A 85 4.12 0.39 23.29
C GLN A 85 3.91 1.26 22.04
N ASN A 86 3.92 0.64 20.85
CA ASN A 86 3.67 1.30 19.56
C ASN A 86 4.68 2.42 19.22
N GLU A 87 5.91 2.32 19.71
CA GLU A 87 6.98 3.26 19.37
C GLU A 87 7.68 2.86 18.06
N LEU A 88 8.06 3.88 17.29
CA LEU A 88 8.90 3.74 16.11
C LEU A 88 10.36 3.66 16.54
N ILE A 89 11.04 2.60 16.13
CA ILE A 89 12.48 2.41 16.33
C ILE A 89 13.18 2.40 14.98
N THR A 90 14.39 2.94 14.91
CA THR A 90 15.19 2.89 13.69
C THR A 90 15.58 1.45 13.37
N LEU A 91 15.43 1.04 12.10
CA LEU A 91 15.90 -0.25 11.64
C LEU A 91 17.42 -0.23 11.49
N THR A 92 18.11 -1.10 12.22
CA THR A 92 19.56 -1.25 12.15
C THR A 92 19.96 -2.70 11.85
N ASP A 93 21.14 -2.87 11.27
CA ASP A 93 21.77 -4.18 11.10
C ASP A 93 22.39 -4.69 12.43
N ASN A 94 23.03 -5.85 12.37
CA ASN A 94 23.69 -6.47 13.53
C ASN A 94 24.85 -5.64 14.10
N ASN A 95 25.35 -4.64 13.36
CA ASN A 95 26.42 -3.75 13.76
C ASN A 95 25.89 -2.39 14.24
N ASN A 96 24.58 -2.26 14.48
CA ASN A 96 23.89 -1.00 14.78
C ASN A 96 23.99 0.07 13.67
N SER A 97 24.31 -0.34 12.43
CA SER A 97 24.28 0.57 11.28
C SER A 97 22.85 0.71 10.79
N ILE A 98 22.42 1.94 10.50
CA ILE A 98 21.08 2.22 9.99
C ILE A 98 20.91 1.55 8.62
N ILE A 99 19.86 0.75 8.48
CA ILE A 99 19.48 0.16 7.20
C ILE A 99 18.66 1.20 6.44
N ASN A 100 19.09 1.56 5.23
CA ASN A 100 18.32 2.42 4.34
C ASN A 100 17.79 1.58 3.17
N ILE A 101 16.46 1.52 3.03
CA ILE A 101 15.78 0.82 1.93
C ILE A 101 15.75 1.69 0.67
N GLU A 102 15.74 3.00 0.82
CA GLU A 102 15.73 3.91 -0.31
C GLU A 102 17.13 4.08 -0.90
N LYS A 103 17.20 4.11 -2.23
CA LYS A 103 18.41 4.48 -2.95
C LYS A 103 18.62 5.99 -2.91
N ASP A 104 19.85 6.43 -3.16
CA ASP A 104 20.24 7.85 -3.28
C ASP A 104 19.67 8.51 -4.55
N TYR A 105 18.35 8.52 -4.69
CA TYR A 105 17.67 9.36 -5.65
C TYR A 105 17.39 10.73 -5.01
N ASN A 106 17.59 11.80 -5.79
CA ASN A 106 17.49 13.18 -5.34
C ASN A 106 16.05 13.70 -5.21
N ASN A 107 15.03 12.84 -5.37
CA ASN A 107 13.66 13.29 -5.60
C ASN A 107 12.63 12.65 -4.65
N TYR A 108 11.62 13.46 -4.34
CA TYR A 108 10.46 13.19 -3.49
C TYR A 108 9.49 12.20 -4.17
N HIS A 109 9.92 10.94 -4.25
CA HIS A 109 9.17 9.91 -4.94
C HIS A 109 7.98 9.45 -4.08
N VAL A 110 6.78 9.40 -4.68
CA VAL A 110 5.69 8.61 -4.09
C VAL A 110 6.15 7.16 -4.14
N MET A 111 6.19 6.53 -2.98
CA MET A 111 6.66 5.17 -2.82
C MET A 111 5.51 4.31 -2.31
N LEU A 112 5.21 3.25 -3.07
CA LEU A 112 4.33 2.19 -2.63
C LEU A 112 5.11 0.91 -2.50
N ALA A 113 4.81 0.13 -1.48
CA ALA A 113 5.42 -1.17 -1.35
C ALA A 113 4.44 -2.19 -0.80
N VAL A 114 4.68 -3.43 -1.21
CA VAL A 114 3.95 -4.60 -0.72
C VAL A 114 4.94 -5.74 -0.50
N LEU A 115 4.66 -6.57 0.51
CA LEU A 115 5.36 -7.84 0.67
C LEU A 115 4.70 -8.92 -0.19
N GLY A 116 5.50 -9.64 -0.96
CA GLY A 116 5.08 -10.85 -1.68
C GLY A 116 6.20 -11.88 -1.72
N GLY A 117 6.18 -12.73 -2.75
CA GLY A 117 6.96 -13.97 -2.77
C GLY A 117 6.26 -15.08 -1.97
N VAL A 118 6.61 -16.33 -2.28
CA VAL A 118 6.00 -17.52 -1.66
C VAL A 118 6.11 -17.47 -0.14
N ASN A 119 7.20 -16.90 0.38
CA ASN A 119 7.48 -16.79 1.81
C ASN A 119 7.29 -15.38 2.39
N ASN A 120 6.65 -14.44 1.67
CA ASN A 120 6.55 -13.02 2.06
C ASN A 120 7.92 -12.35 2.33
N ASN A 121 8.95 -12.86 1.66
CA ASN A 121 10.35 -12.48 1.79
C ASN A 121 10.77 -11.42 0.75
N LEU A 122 9.89 -11.08 -0.18
CA LEU A 122 10.17 -10.12 -1.24
C LEU A 122 9.42 -8.81 -0.97
N LEU A 123 10.15 -7.71 -0.95
CA LEU A 123 9.61 -6.37 -0.85
C LEU A 123 9.56 -5.74 -2.25
N PHE A 124 8.36 -5.67 -2.83
CA PHE A 124 8.15 -5.00 -4.10
C PHE A 124 7.93 -3.52 -3.82
N ILE A 125 8.83 -2.67 -4.32
CA ILE A 125 8.78 -1.23 -4.11
C ILE A 125 8.61 -0.54 -5.46
N ASN A 126 7.53 0.19 -5.62
CA ASN A 126 7.29 1.05 -6.77
C ASN A 126 7.66 2.50 -6.42
N TYR A 127 8.56 3.09 -7.20
CA TYR A 127 8.94 4.49 -7.08
C TYR A 127 8.29 5.30 -8.20
N TYR A 128 7.63 6.40 -7.89
CA TYR A 128 7.27 7.38 -8.92
C TYR A 128 8.39 8.42 -9.08
N PRO A 129 8.90 8.77 -10.28
CA PRO A 129 8.42 8.37 -11.60
C PRO A 129 9.13 7.13 -12.18
N HIS A 130 10.04 6.51 -11.40
CA HIS A 130 10.81 5.35 -11.83
C HIS A 130 10.14 4.04 -11.40
N TYR A 131 9.13 3.63 -12.16
CA TYR A 131 8.40 2.39 -11.87
C TYR A 131 9.33 1.20 -11.82
N ILE A 132 8.93 0.16 -11.07
CA ILE A 132 9.64 -1.11 -10.88
C ILE A 132 10.28 -1.54 -12.21
N ASN A 133 11.56 -1.20 -12.36
CA ASN A 133 12.39 -1.51 -13.51
C ASN A 133 12.05 -0.87 -14.89
N ASN A 134 11.51 0.36 -14.95
CA ASN A 134 11.18 1.09 -16.21
C ASN A 134 10.29 0.33 -17.22
N ASN A 135 9.72 -0.81 -16.83
CA ASN A 135 9.09 -1.77 -17.73
C ASN A 135 7.62 -2.02 -17.40
N LEU A 136 7.04 -1.30 -16.43
CA LEU A 136 5.61 -1.39 -16.22
C LEU A 136 4.94 -0.88 -17.50
N PRO A 137 4.23 -1.72 -18.27
CA PRO A 137 3.77 -1.37 -19.60
C PRO A 137 2.53 -0.48 -19.47
N THR A 138 2.68 0.75 -19.01
CA THR A 138 1.57 1.67 -18.88
C THR A 138 1.17 2.11 -20.28
N LYS A 139 -0.13 2.01 -20.60
CA LYS A 139 -0.63 2.22 -21.97
C LYS A 139 -0.37 3.62 -22.53
N ASP A 140 -0.15 4.58 -21.64
CA ASP A 140 -0.03 5.98 -21.98
C ASP A 140 1.24 6.53 -21.34
N ASN A 141 1.97 7.40 -22.06
CA ASN A 141 3.04 8.25 -21.52
C ASN A 141 2.51 9.30 -20.50
N GLU A 142 1.35 9.02 -19.90
CA GLU A 142 0.72 9.87 -18.91
C GLU A 142 1.46 9.78 -17.59
N THR A 143 1.59 10.93 -16.94
CA THR A 143 2.15 10.99 -15.60
C THR A 143 1.16 10.31 -14.66
N ILE A 144 1.56 9.17 -14.08
CA ILE A 144 0.71 8.42 -13.15
C ILE A 144 0.72 9.12 -11.80
N PHE A 145 -0.28 9.97 -11.61
CA PHE A 145 -0.70 10.41 -10.30
C PHE A 145 -1.68 9.38 -9.72
N ASP A 146 -1.64 9.19 -8.40
CA ASP A 146 -2.60 8.35 -7.66
C ASP A 146 -2.69 6.90 -8.12
N HIS A 147 -1.62 6.18 -7.81
CA HIS A 147 -1.57 4.75 -7.99
C HIS A 147 -1.79 4.02 -6.66
N CYS A 148 -2.25 2.79 -6.75
CA CYS A 148 -2.32 1.84 -5.64
C CYS A 148 -1.57 0.57 -6.04
N LEU A 149 -0.84 -0.03 -5.11
CA LEU A 149 -0.20 -1.32 -5.31
C LEU A 149 -0.75 -2.27 -4.25
N ILE A 150 -1.53 -3.24 -4.70
CA ILE A 150 -2.30 -4.12 -3.83
C ILE A 150 -1.74 -5.52 -3.97
N LYS A 151 -1.44 -6.17 -2.85
CA LYS A 151 -1.14 -7.60 -2.85
C LYS A 151 -2.43 -8.40 -3.00
N ILE A 152 -2.51 -9.25 -4.02
CA ILE A 152 -3.65 -10.15 -4.25
C ILE A 152 -3.34 -11.55 -3.74
N SER A 153 -2.14 -12.05 -4.05
CA SER A 153 -1.64 -13.36 -3.61
C SER A 153 -0.13 -13.30 -3.35
N TYR A 154 0.54 -14.44 -3.19
CA TYR A 154 1.99 -14.50 -2.99
C TYR A 154 2.77 -14.04 -4.23
N GLU A 155 2.25 -14.34 -5.42
CA GLU A 155 2.89 -14.03 -6.70
C GLU A 155 2.19 -12.90 -7.45
N GLU A 156 0.98 -12.51 -7.03
CA GLU A 156 0.16 -11.55 -7.77
C GLU A 156 -0.07 -10.27 -7.00
N MET A 157 0.08 -9.16 -7.72
CA MET A 157 -0.19 -7.81 -7.26
C MET A 157 -1.09 -7.12 -8.27
N LEU A 158 -2.04 -6.33 -7.79
CA LEU A 158 -2.85 -5.46 -8.62
C LEU A 158 -2.31 -4.04 -8.50
N PHE A 159 -1.83 -3.51 -9.61
CA PHE A 159 -1.45 -2.12 -9.74
C PHE A 159 -2.62 -1.34 -10.36
N PHE A 160 -3.20 -0.44 -9.58
CA PHE A 160 -4.27 0.45 -10.00
C PHE A 160 -3.69 1.82 -10.29
N TYR A 161 -4.05 2.44 -11.41
CA TYR A 161 -3.63 3.81 -11.74
C TYR A 161 -4.63 4.49 -12.66
N SER A 162 -5.04 5.73 -12.33
CA SER A 162 -5.97 6.51 -13.16
C SER A 162 -7.19 5.66 -13.58
N LYS A 163 -7.41 5.47 -14.89
CA LYS A 163 -8.52 4.69 -15.47
C LYS A 163 -8.16 3.24 -15.82
N SER A 164 -7.01 2.76 -15.38
CA SER A 164 -6.43 1.48 -15.80
C SER A 164 -5.87 0.68 -14.63
N SER A 165 -5.82 -0.65 -14.80
CA SER A 165 -5.12 -1.52 -13.86
C SER A 165 -4.29 -2.55 -14.59
N ILE A 166 -3.26 -3.01 -13.90
CA ILE A 166 -2.37 -4.07 -14.35
C ILE A 166 -2.32 -5.11 -13.24
N LEU A 167 -2.72 -6.34 -13.56
CA LEU A 167 -2.37 -7.50 -12.76
C LEU A 167 -0.91 -7.84 -13.06
N ILE A 168 -0.07 -7.70 -12.05
CA ILE A 168 1.34 -8.04 -12.07
C ILE A 168 1.46 -9.43 -11.45
N LYS A 169 1.98 -10.39 -12.21
CA LYS A 169 2.41 -11.68 -11.67
C LYS A 169 3.94 -11.71 -11.64
N TYR A 170 4.50 -12.12 -10.52
CA TYR A 170 5.93 -12.32 -10.36
C TYR A 170 6.22 -13.81 -10.18
N ASP A 171 7.02 -14.37 -11.08
CA ASP A 171 7.54 -15.72 -10.99
C ASP A 171 8.89 -15.69 -10.26
N GLU A 172 8.91 -16.19 -9.03
CA GLU A 172 10.10 -16.23 -8.17
C GLU A 172 11.17 -17.21 -8.69
N TYR A 173 10.79 -18.27 -9.41
CA TYR A 173 11.74 -19.25 -9.95
C TYR A 173 12.52 -18.68 -11.14
N SER A 174 11.83 -18.03 -12.07
CA SER A 174 12.47 -17.41 -13.25
C SER A 174 12.92 -15.97 -13.01
N ASN A 175 12.54 -15.37 -11.87
CA ASN A 175 12.74 -13.96 -11.54
C ASN A 175 12.19 -13.02 -12.63
N GLN A 176 10.99 -13.31 -13.13
CA GLN A 176 10.33 -12.55 -14.20
C GLN A 176 9.00 -11.96 -13.75
N PHE A 177 8.68 -10.78 -14.29
CA PHE A 177 7.37 -10.16 -14.15
C PHE A 177 6.54 -10.35 -15.41
N TYR A 178 5.26 -10.66 -15.22
CA TYR A 178 4.25 -10.75 -16.27
C TYR A 178 3.15 -9.73 -15.98
N PHE A 179 2.68 -9.07 -17.04
CA PHE A 179 1.74 -7.97 -16.92
C PHE A 179 0.48 -8.25 -17.73
N ASN A 180 -0.68 -8.16 -17.09
CA ASN A 180 -1.96 -8.27 -17.75
C ASN A 180 -2.83 -7.04 -17.46
N HIS A 181 -3.22 -6.33 -18.51
CA HIS A 181 -4.08 -5.15 -18.37
C HIS A 181 -5.53 -5.55 -18.10
N ILE A 182 -6.09 -4.99 -17.03
CA ILE A 182 -7.49 -5.16 -16.67
C ILE A 182 -8.19 -3.82 -16.87
N LYS A 183 -9.29 -3.83 -17.64
CA LYS A 183 -10.15 -2.65 -17.82
C LYS A 183 -10.92 -2.41 -16.53
N ILE A 184 -10.94 -1.16 -16.09
CA ILE A 184 -11.71 -0.72 -14.92
C ILE A 184 -12.96 0.01 -15.40
N TYR A 185 -14.03 -0.10 -14.63
CA TYR A 185 -15.29 0.58 -14.90
C TYR A 185 -15.16 2.11 -14.77
N ASP A 186 -15.92 2.83 -15.60
CA ASP A 186 -15.83 4.29 -15.73
C ASP A 186 -16.10 5.06 -14.42
N GLN A 187 -16.81 4.47 -13.45
CA GLN A 187 -17.13 5.13 -12.18
C GLN A 187 -15.91 5.33 -11.28
N LEU A 188 -15.00 4.34 -11.23
CA LEU A 188 -13.72 4.46 -10.53
C LEU A 188 -12.71 5.35 -11.27
N SER A 189 -13.03 5.70 -12.51
CA SER A 189 -12.15 6.48 -13.39
C SER A 189 -12.31 8.00 -13.21
N LYS A 190 -13.26 8.43 -12.38
CA LYS A 190 -13.67 9.83 -12.22
C LYS A 190 -13.02 10.55 -11.03
N SER A 191 -12.29 9.86 -10.18
CA SER A 191 -11.71 10.46 -8.99
C SER A 191 -10.34 9.90 -8.64
N GLY A 192 -9.59 10.67 -7.85
CA GLY A 192 -8.23 10.35 -7.44
C GLY A 192 -8.10 10.26 -5.93
N HIS A 193 -6.86 10.00 -5.49
CA HIS A 193 -6.44 10.06 -4.09
C HIS A 193 -7.10 9.06 -3.12
N TYR A 194 -7.54 7.89 -3.61
CA TYR A 194 -8.15 6.88 -2.75
C TYR A 194 -7.18 6.32 -1.69
N GLY A 195 -7.67 6.14 -0.47
CA GLY A 195 -7.21 5.08 0.42
C GLY A 195 -7.78 3.74 -0.03
N TYR A 196 -7.06 2.65 0.23
CA TYR A 196 -7.49 1.31 -0.14
C TYR A 196 -7.16 0.27 0.92
N VAL A 197 -7.94 -0.80 0.97
CA VAL A 197 -7.61 -2.02 1.71
C VAL A 197 -8.09 -3.24 0.93
N TYR A 198 -7.30 -4.31 0.95
CA TYR A 198 -7.69 -5.61 0.41
C TYR A 198 -8.13 -6.52 1.56
N VAL A 199 -9.37 -7.01 1.51
CA VAL A 199 -9.99 -7.84 2.55
C VAL A 199 -10.94 -8.84 1.89
N ASP A 200 -10.88 -10.11 2.28
CA ASP A 200 -11.79 -11.17 1.82
C ASP A 200 -12.01 -11.21 0.30
N SER A 201 -10.91 -11.14 -0.45
CA SER A 201 -10.91 -11.11 -1.93
C SER A 201 -11.59 -9.90 -2.56
N MET A 202 -11.83 -8.84 -1.78
CA MET A 202 -12.38 -7.57 -2.23
C MET A 202 -11.37 -6.44 -2.03
N VAL A 203 -11.32 -5.51 -2.98
CA VAL A 203 -10.61 -4.23 -2.82
C VAL A 203 -11.65 -3.20 -2.41
N LEU A 204 -11.48 -2.63 -1.22
CA LEU A 204 -12.28 -1.50 -0.75
C LEU A 204 -11.50 -0.22 -1.03
N LEU A 205 -12.14 0.73 -1.70
CA LEU A 205 -11.62 2.06 -1.99
C LEU A 205 -12.43 3.10 -1.21
N PHE A 206 -11.77 4.08 -0.61
CA PHE A 206 -12.42 5.13 0.19
C PHE A 206 -11.58 6.40 0.23
N GLY A 207 -12.14 7.49 0.76
CA GLY A 207 -11.41 8.75 0.92
C GLY A 207 -11.22 9.53 -0.37
N GLU A 208 -12.13 9.31 -1.33
CA GLU A 208 -12.20 10.01 -2.61
C GLU A 208 -12.03 11.53 -2.45
N CYS A 209 -11.16 12.11 -3.28
CA CYS A 209 -11.13 13.55 -3.51
C CYS A 209 -11.69 13.79 -4.92
N SER A 210 -12.99 14.08 -5.01
CA SER A 210 -13.55 14.64 -6.22
C SER A 210 -13.04 16.08 -6.33
N ASP A 211 -12.32 16.44 -7.39
CA ASP A 211 -12.22 17.84 -7.76
C ASP A 211 -13.65 18.32 -7.98
N ILE A 212 -14.16 19.11 -7.03
CA ILE A 212 -15.40 19.85 -7.20
C ILE A 212 -15.09 20.92 -8.24
N THR A 213 -15.02 20.54 -9.52
CA THR A 213 -15.32 21.47 -10.58
C THR A 213 -16.83 21.66 -10.52
N SER A 214 -17.23 22.65 -9.72
CA SER A 214 -18.57 23.21 -9.76
C SER A 214 -18.83 23.75 -11.17
N THR A 215 -19.30 22.90 -12.06
CA THR A 215 -20.06 23.35 -13.22
C THR A 215 -21.50 23.55 -12.76
N LYS A 216 -21.84 24.83 -12.58
CA LYS A 216 -23.21 25.33 -12.68
C LYS A 216 -23.86 24.89 -13.99
#